data_AF-A0A7Y6PZR7-F1
#
_entry.id   AF-A0A7Y6PZR7-F1
#
_cell.length_a   1.000
_cell.length_b   1.000
_cell.length_c   1.000
_cell.angle_alpha   90.00
_cell.angle_beta   90.00
_cell.angle_gamma   90.00
#
_symmetry.space_group_name_H-M   'P 1'
#
loop_
_entity.id
_entity.type
_entity.pdbx_description
1 polymer ?
#
loop_
_entity_poly.entity_id
_entity_poly.type
_entity_poly.pdbx_seq_one_letter_code
_entity_poly.pdbx_strand_id
1 'polypeptide(L)'
;MTVRVVVIGLVAAGLAGCVVVRPPYPAERPRWQLVDSVKQSEVGCVIARPIVRRSGKEGIGVQLMLKSRGDCAVRFTGAKLAFAGGTTIAVDVPPPQDLPGHSLVYAWWPIRFDNNAVWNAGKNVAELHLAYDIAGAQGEWTFPMVQR
;
A
#
# COMPACT_ATOMS: atom_id res chain seq x y z
N MET A 1 -24.55 -71.58 -35.39
CA MET A 1 -24.90 -70.14 -35.32
C MET A 1 -23.78 -69.44 -34.57
N THR A 2 -22.99 -68.64 -35.28
CA THR A 2 -21.69 -68.14 -34.83
C THR A 2 -21.82 -66.66 -34.51
N VAL A 3 -21.68 -66.26 -33.25
CA VAL A 3 -21.74 -64.86 -32.81
C VAL A 3 -20.39 -64.20 -33.07
N ARG A 4 -20.36 -63.18 -33.95
CA ARG A 4 -19.19 -62.31 -34.13
C ARG A 4 -19.33 -61.08 -33.24
N VAL A 5 -18.54 -61.02 -32.18
CA VAL A 5 -18.38 -59.82 -31.36
C VAL A 5 -17.35 -58.92 -32.04
N VAL A 6 -17.80 -57.79 -32.59
CA VAL A 6 -16.91 -56.75 -33.12
C VAL A 6 -16.57 -55.82 -31.97
N VAL A 7 -15.32 -55.88 -31.50
CA VAL A 7 -14.78 -54.93 -30.52
C VAL A 7 -14.26 -53.72 -31.30
N ILE A 8 -15.03 -52.63 -31.29
CA ILE A 8 -14.58 -51.33 -31.80
C ILE A 8 -13.87 -50.61 -30.66
N GLY A 9 -12.54 -50.58 -30.72
CA GLY A 9 -11.70 -49.81 -29.80
C GLY A 9 -11.84 -48.31 -30.07
N LEU A 10 -12.36 -47.57 -29.09
CA LEU A 10 -12.46 -46.12 -29.13
C LEU A 10 -11.29 -45.54 -28.35
N VAL A 11 -10.20 -45.23 -29.05
CA VAL A 11 -9.05 -44.49 -28.51
C VAL A 11 -9.43 -43.02 -28.45
N ALA A 12 -9.95 -42.57 -27.31
CA ALA A 12 -10.14 -41.16 -27.04
C ALA A 12 -8.78 -40.53 -26.67
N ALA A 13 -8.14 -39.89 -27.64
CA ALA A 13 -6.94 -39.11 -27.42
C ALA A 13 -7.28 -37.90 -26.53
N GLY A 14 -6.95 -38.00 -25.25
CA GLY A 14 -7.04 -36.92 -24.28
C GLY A 14 -6.08 -35.80 -24.66
N LEU A 15 -6.60 -34.78 -25.35
CA LEU A 15 -5.95 -33.47 -25.46
C LEU A 15 -5.98 -32.81 -24.08
N ALA A 16 -5.08 -33.24 -23.20
CA ALA A 16 -4.68 -32.48 -22.02
C ALA A 16 -3.90 -31.26 -22.51
N GLY A 17 -4.61 -30.29 -23.10
CA GLY A 17 -4.07 -28.97 -23.34
C GLY A 17 -3.69 -28.40 -21.99
N CYS A 18 -2.40 -28.15 -21.77
CA CYS A 18 -1.94 -27.35 -20.65
C CYS A 18 -2.66 -26.01 -20.73
N VAL A 19 -3.71 -25.82 -19.92
CA VAL A 19 -4.30 -24.50 -19.72
C VAL A 19 -3.20 -23.68 -19.04
N VAL A 20 -2.49 -22.90 -19.85
CA VAL A 20 -1.57 -21.88 -19.35
C VAL A 20 -2.46 -20.81 -18.74
N VAL A 21 -2.82 -20.98 -17.47
CA VAL A 21 -3.41 -19.93 -16.66
C VAL A 21 -2.34 -18.85 -16.54
N ARG A 22 -2.40 -17.84 -17.41
CA ARG A 22 -1.53 -16.68 -17.27
C ARG A 22 -1.84 -16.06 -15.91
N PRO A 23 -0.83 -15.82 -15.06
CA PRO A 23 -1.08 -15.06 -13.85
C PRO A 23 -1.67 -13.69 -14.25
N PRO A 24 -2.60 -13.14 -13.45
CA PRO A 24 -3.19 -11.84 -13.72
C PRO A 24 -2.10 -10.80 -13.94
N TYR A 25 -2.37 -9.85 -14.86
CA TYR A 25 -1.41 -8.82 -15.22
C TYR A 25 -1.02 -8.04 -13.95
N PRO A 26 0.22 -7.54 -13.79
CA PRO A 26 0.60 -6.82 -12.57
C PRO A 26 -0.31 -5.63 -12.20
N ALA A 27 -1.03 -5.09 -13.20
CA ALA A 27 -2.03 -4.05 -13.01
C ALA A 27 -3.27 -4.50 -12.20
N GLU A 28 -3.57 -5.80 -12.23
CA GLU A 28 -4.75 -6.44 -11.60
C GLU A 28 -4.46 -6.98 -10.20
N ARG A 29 -3.22 -6.87 -9.71
CA ARG A 29 -2.88 -7.32 -8.36
C ARG A 29 -3.37 -6.28 -7.33
N PRO A 30 -3.98 -6.72 -6.21
CA PRO A 30 -4.40 -5.82 -5.14
C PRO A 30 -3.25 -4.97 -4.63
N ARG A 31 -3.40 -3.64 -4.70
CA ARG A 31 -2.40 -2.67 -4.27
C ARG A 31 -3.02 -1.65 -3.34
N TRP A 32 -2.27 -1.33 -2.29
CA TRP A 32 -2.61 -0.21 -1.41
C TRP A 32 -2.49 1.12 -2.16
N GLN A 33 -3.50 1.95 -1.99
CA GLN A 33 -3.61 3.27 -2.59
C GLN A 33 -4.20 4.23 -1.56
N LEU A 34 -3.85 5.50 -1.67
CA LEU A 34 -4.50 6.56 -0.90
C LEU A 34 -5.89 6.84 -1.49
N VAL A 35 -6.85 7.18 -0.65
CA VAL A 35 -8.16 7.63 -1.12
C VAL A 35 -8.02 9.05 -1.69
N ASP A 36 -8.58 9.27 -2.88
CA ASP A 36 -8.43 10.51 -3.67
C ASP A 36 -8.86 11.80 -2.96
N SER A 37 -9.65 11.71 -1.89
CA SER A 37 -10.10 12.87 -1.11
C SER A 37 -8.97 13.54 -0.33
N VAL A 38 -7.83 12.87 -0.10
CA VAL A 38 -6.71 13.41 0.69
C VAL A 38 -5.42 13.41 -0.13
N LYS A 39 -5.37 14.28 -1.15
CA LYS A 39 -4.18 14.40 -2.03
C LYS A 39 -3.06 15.23 -1.43
N GLN A 40 -3.37 16.08 -0.44
CA GLN A 40 -2.39 16.92 0.25
C GLN A 40 -2.96 17.42 1.57
N SER A 41 -2.07 17.73 2.51
CA SER A 41 -2.38 18.38 3.78
C SER A 41 -1.39 19.51 4.01
N GLU A 42 -1.84 20.60 4.61
CA GLU A 42 -1.03 21.78 4.84
C GLU A 42 -1.01 22.11 6.33
N VAL A 43 0.20 22.33 6.87
CA VAL A 43 0.39 22.73 8.26
C VAL A 43 1.51 23.74 8.32
N GLY A 44 1.21 24.94 8.80
CA GLY A 44 2.19 26.02 8.94
C GLY A 44 2.95 26.28 7.64
N CYS A 45 4.26 25.98 7.66
CA CYS A 45 5.18 26.24 6.55
C CYS A 45 5.31 25.10 5.53
N VAL A 46 4.63 23.95 5.71
CA VAL A 46 4.80 22.77 4.86
C VAL A 46 3.50 22.27 4.25
N ILE A 47 3.59 21.84 2.99
CA ILE A 47 2.57 21.06 2.29
C ILE A 47 3.08 19.62 2.20
N ALA A 48 2.32 18.69 2.76
CA ALA A 48 2.61 17.27 2.77
C ALA A 48 1.71 16.51 1.79
N ARG A 49 2.29 15.60 1.03
CA ARG A 49 1.57 14.73 0.09
C ARG A 49 2.12 13.31 0.18
N PRO A 50 1.34 12.35 0.71
CA PRO A 50 1.74 10.96 0.71
C PRO A 50 1.53 10.33 -0.66
N ILE A 51 2.34 9.33 -0.98
CA ILE A 51 2.24 8.50 -2.18
C ILE A 51 2.66 7.07 -1.81
N VAL A 52 1.81 6.08 -2.08
CA VAL A 52 2.23 4.68 -1.98
C VAL A 52 3.11 4.35 -3.19
N ARG A 53 4.40 4.09 -2.96
CA ARG A 53 5.37 3.72 -4.02
C ARG A 53 5.57 2.21 -4.13
N ARG A 54 5.31 1.48 -3.04
CA ARG A 54 5.41 0.01 -3.00
C ARG A 54 4.23 -0.58 -2.26
N SER A 55 3.70 -1.68 -2.79
CA SER A 55 2.70 -2.52 -2.14
C SER A 55 3.07 -3.98 -2.46
N GLY A 56 3.50 -4.72 -1.45
CA GLY A 56 4.00 -6.09 -1.60
C GLY A 56 3.44 -7.02 -0.53
N LYS A 57 3.94 -8.26 -0.48
CA LYS A 57 3.52 -9.25 0.51
C LYS A 57 3.96 -8.90 1.94
N GLU A 58 5.09 -8.23 2.07
CA GLU A 58 5.72 -7.86 3.35
C GLU A 58 5.35 -6.43 3.83
N GLY A 59 4.32 -5.84 3.21
CA GLY A 59 3.79 -4.54 3.59
C GLY A 59 3.86 -3.51 2.47
N ILE A 60 3.97 -2.24 2.85
CA ILE A 60 3.88 -1.10 1.94
C ILE A 60 5.03 -0.13 2.14
N GLY A 61 5.31 0.64 1.10
CA GLY A 61 6.28 1.72 1.14
C GLY A 61 5.62 3.03 0.74
N VAL A 62 5.55 3.95 1.69
CA VAL A 62 4.94 5.27 1.52
C VAL A 62 6.04 6.31 1.40
N GLN A 63 5.97 7.14 0.39
CA GLN A 63 6.81 8.32 0.26
C GLN A 63 5.95 9.53 0.63
N LEU A 64 6.43 10.33 1.58
CA LEU A 64 5.84 11.60 1.93
C LEU A 64 6.64 12.71 1.27
N MET A 65 6.01 13.40 0.31
CA MET A 65 6.57 14.59 -0.29
C MET A 65 6.28 15.78 0.61
N LEU A 66 7.32 16.48 1.03
CA LEU A 66 7.26 17.67 1.88
C LEU A 66 7.76 18.87 1.09
N LYS A 67 6.86 19.81 0.80
CA LYS A 67 7.18 21.06 0.12
C LYS A 67 7.09 22.22 1.10
N SER A 68 8.16 22.97 1.31
CA SER A 68 8.16 24.14 2.18
C SER A 68 7.81 25.44 1.44
N ARG A 69 7.24 26.40 2.18
CA ARG A 69 6.97 27.77 1.71
C ARG A 69 7.99 28.80 2.21
N GLY A 70 8.94 28.37 3.02
CA GLY A 70 9.99 29.13 3.69
C GLY A 70 10.78 28.16 4.57
N ASP A 71 11.71 28.66 5.38
CA ASP A 71 12.45 27.83 6.32
C ASP A 71 11.48 27.09 7.26
N CYS A 72 11.58 25.77 7.29
CA CYS A 72 10.64 24.93 8.01
C CYS A 72 11.35 23.70 8.58
N ALA A 73 11.14 23.42 9.86
CA ALA A 73 11.59 22.19 10.51
C ALA A 73 10.40 21.26 10.70
N VAL A 74 10.51 20.03 10.21
CA VAL A 74 9.48 19.00 10.32
C VAL A 74 10.02 17.83 11.11
N ARG A 75 9.36 17.51 12.23
CA ARG A 75 9.65 16.33 13.03
C ARG A 75 8.42 15.44 13.11
N PHE A 76 8.60 14.15 12.89
CA PHE A 76 7.56 13.16 13.14
C PHE A 76 7.75 12.59 14.54
N THR A 77 6.68 12.62 15.33
CA THR A 77 6.69 12.20 16.74
C THR A 77 6.06 10.83 16.93
N GLY A 78 5.33 10.34 15.93
CA GLY A 78 4.78 9.00 15.89
C GLY A 78 4.21 8.66 14.53
N ALA A 79 4.12 7.37 14.23
CA ALA A 79 3.40 6.89 13.05
C ALA A 79 2.74 5.54 13.37
N LYS A 80 1.55 5.32 12.81
CA LYS A 80 0.85 4.03 12.88
C LYS A 80 0.00 3.81 11.64
N LEU A 81 -0.17 2.54 11.28
CA LEU A 81 -1.18 2.10 10.30
C LEU A 81 -2.31 1.42 11.07
N ALA A 82 -3.53 1.95 10.96
CA ALA A 82 -4.72 1.43 11.63
C ALA A 82 -5.66 0.80 10.60
N PHE A 83 -5.99 -0.48 10.74
CA PHE A 83 -6.97 -1.14 9.88
C PHE A 83 -8.39 -0.95 10.41
N ALA A 84 -9.37 -0.95 9.50
CA ALA A 84 -10.76 -1.13 9.89
C ALA A 84 -10.90 -2.40 10.76
N GLY A 85 -11.52 -2.27 11.94
CA GLY A 85 -11.59 -3.34 12.94
C GLY A 85 -10.53 -3.27 14.06
N GLY A 86 -9.74 -2.20 14.13
CA GLY A 86 -8.98 -1.82 15.34
C GLY A 86 -7.58 -2.42 15.46
N THR A 87 -7.15 -3.25 14.52
CA THR A 87 -5.74 -3.68 14.46
C THR A 87 -4.85 -2.50 14.09
N THR A 88 -3.76 -2.30 14.83
CA THR A 88 -2.79 -1.23 14.55
C THR A 88 -1.39 -1.79 14.42
N ILE A 89 -0.58 -1.16 13.57
CA ILE A 89 0.84 -1.44 13.39
C ILE A 89 1.59 -0.16 13.73
N ALA A 90 2.53 -0.24 14.68
CA ALA A 90 3.48 0.84 14.93
C ALA A 90 4.43 1.01 13.74
N VAL A 91 4.68 2.26 13.35
CA VAL A 91 5.52 2.58 12.20
C VAL A 91 6.69 3.44 12.67
N ASP A 92 7.89 3.07 12.27
CA ASP A 92 9.08 3.86 12.58
C ASP A 92 8.99 5.25 11.94
N VAL A 93 9.42 6.26 12.67
CA VAL A 93 9.50 7.63 12.15
C VAL A 93 10.89 7.91 11.56
N PRO A 94 10.99 8.60 10.42
CA PRO A 94 12.25 9.02 9.85
C PRO A 94 12.90 10.10 10.74
N PRO A 95 14.20 10.36 10.53
CA PRO A 95 14.86 11.50 11.16
C PRO A 95 14.14 12.82 10.87
N PRO A 96 14.33 13.86 11.71
CA PRO A 96 13.85 15.21 11.42
C PRO A 96 14.27 15.69 10.03
N GLN A 97 13.42 16.51 9.41
CA GLN A 97 13.62 17.06 8.07
C GLN A 97 13.72 18.59 8.17
N ASP A 98 14.88 19.13 7.84
CA ASP A 98 15.07 20.57 7.69
C ASP A 98 14.81 20.96 6.23
N LEU A 99 13.91 21.92 6.04
CA LEU A 99 13.42 22.37 4.75
C LEU A 99 13.78 23.85 4.54
N PRO A 100 14.96 24.18 4.01
CA PRO A 100 15.36 25.58 3.81
C PRO A 100 14.57 26.23 2.66
N GLY A 101 14.10 27.46 2.87
CA GLY A 101 13.40 28.26 1.87
C GLY A 101 12.24 27.51 1.20
N HIS A 102 12.23 27.48 -0.14
CA HIS A 102 11.20 26.80 -0.93
C HIS A 102 11.62 25.39 -1.38
N SER A 103 12.13 24.59 -0.44
CA SER A 103 12.64 23.24 -0.71
C SER A 103 11.54 22.19 -0.92
N LEU A 104 11.96 21.07 -1.51
CA LEU A 104 11.18 19.87 -1.70
C LEU A 104 11.99 18.67 -1.24
N VAL A 105 11.49 17.94 -0.25
CA VAL A 105 12.14 16.74 0.29
C VAL A 105 11.17 15.57 0.25
N TYR A 106 11.71 14.36 0.14
CA TYR A 106 10.96 13.12 0.14
C TYR A 106 11.38 12.26 1.32
N ALA A 107 10.48 12.08 2.29
CA ALA A 107 10.68 11.16 3.39
C ALA A 107 10.13 9.77 3.02
N TRP A 108 10.88 8.71 3.31
CA TRP A 108 10.52 7.33 3.00
C TRP A 108 10.06 6.59 4.25
N TRP A 109 8.90 5.93 4.16
CA TRP A 109 8.32 5.09 5.21
C TRP A 109 8.11 3.66 4.73
N PRO A 110 8.99 2.72 5.13
CA PRO A 110 8.71 1.31 5.01
C PRO A 110 7.79 0.87 6.15
N ILE A 111 6.59 0.38 5.82
CA ILE A 111 5.62 -0.14 6.80
C ILE A 111 5.55 -1.65 6.61
N ARG A 112 6.02 -2.40 7.60
CA ARG A 112 6.14 -3.86 7.52
C ARG A 112 4.95 -4.57 8.16
N PHE A 113 4.34 -5.48 7.41
CA PHE A 113 3.29 -6.40 7.89
C PHE A 113 3.05 -7.53 6.90
N ASP A 114 2.38 -8.59 7.34
CA ASP A 114 1.90 -9.63 6.43
C ASP A 114 0.66 -9.13 5.67
N ASN A 115 0.89 -8.60 4.48
CA ASN A 115 -0.16 -8.07 3.63
C ASN A 115 -1.09 -9.16 3.09
N ASN A 116 -0.60 -10.40 2.95
CA ASN A 116 -1.46 -11.52 2.54
C ASN A 116 -2.43 -11.90 3.65
N ALA A 117 -1.95 -11.96 4.90
CA ALA A 117 -2.82 -12.23 6.04
C ALA A 117 -3.90 -11.16 6.21
N VAL A 118 -3.53 -9.89 6.06
CA VAL A 118 -4.46 -8.74 6.09
C VAL A 118 -5.51 -8.85 4.99
N TRP A 119 -5.09 -9.12 3.74
CA TRP A 119 -6.00 -9.31 2.61
C TRP A 119 -6.97 -10.48 2.83
N ASN A 120 -6.45 -11.64 3.23
CA ASN A 120 -7.26 -12.85 3.48
C ASN A 120 -8.24 -12.65 4.65
N ALA A 121 -7.92 -11.78 5.60
CA ALA A 121 -8.80 -11.39 6.69
C ALA A 121 -9.82 -10.30 6.31
N GLY A 122 -9.86 -9.88 5.03
CA GLY A 122 -10.79 -8.84 4.55
C GLY A 122 -10.45 -7.42 5.04
N LYS A 123 -9.22 -7.19 5.56
CA LYS A 123 -8.79 -5.89 6.09
C LYS A 123 -8.19 -5.01 4.99
N ASN A 124 -9.00 -4.69 3.98
CA ASN A 124 -8.58 -3.93 2.78
C ASN A 124 -8.73 -2.41 2.92
N VAL A 125 -9.08 -1.90 4.11
CA VAL A 125 -9.18 -0.47 4.41
C VAL A 125 -8.33 -0.15 5.64
N ALA A 126 -7.56 0.94 5.55
CA ALA A 126 -6.69 1.38 6.63
C ALA A 126 -6.53 2.91 6.65
N GLU A 127 -5.98 3.44 7.73
CA GLU A 127 -5.59 4.82 7.90
C GLU A 127 -4.12 4.89 8.31
N LEU A 128 -3.33 5.67 7.58
CA LEU A 128 -1.98 6.02 7.99
C LEU A 128 -2.04 7.30 8.81
N HIS A 129 -1.65 7.19 10.08
CA HIS A 129 -1.57 8.31 11.00
C HIS A 129 -0.11 8.72 11.18
N LEU A 130 0.19 10.00 10.96
CA LEU A 130 1.51 10.58 11.17
C LEU A 130 1.39 11.74 12.16
N ALA A 131 1.84 11.52 13.39
CA ALA A 131 1.94 12.58 14.39
C ALA A 131 3.18 13.45 14.09
N TYR A 132 3.02 14.76 14.20
CA TYR A 132 4.04 15.73 13.80
C TYR A 132 4.23 16.83 14.84
N ASP A 133 5.40 17.45 14.75
CA ASP A 133 5.76 18.75 15.29
C ASP A 133 6.40 19.55 14.14
N ILE A 134 5.72 20.61 13.71
CA ILE A 134 6.11 21.42 12.55
C ILE A 134 6.17 22.87 13.01
N ALA A 135 7.39 23.42 13.10
CA ALA A 135 7.62 24.77 13.62
C ALA A 135 6.89 25.05 14.95
N GLY A 136 6.85 24.05 15.86
CA GLY A 136 6.18 24.14 17.16
C GLY A 136 4.68 23.84 17.15
N ALA A 137 4.06 23.65 15.98
CA ALA A 137 2.68 23.19 15.87
C ALA A 137 2.63 21.66 15.92
N GLN A 138 1.91 21.12 16.90
CA GLN A 138 1.73 19.69 17.08
C GLN A 138 0.38 19.22 16.55
N GLY A 139 0.34 18.03 15.97
CA GLY A 139 -0.90 17.45 15.45
C GLY A 139 -0.69 16.07 14.82
N GLU A 140 -1.71 15.61 14.11
CA GLU A 140 -1.67 14.33 13.38
C GLU A 140 -2.26 14.51 11.98
N TRP A 141 -1.59 13.96 10.96
CA TRP A 141 -2.18 13.76 9.65
C TRP A 141 -2.74 12.35 9.55
N THR A 142 -3.98 12.24 9.06
CA THR A 142 -4.62 10.97 8.78
C THR A 142 -4.84 10.82 7.28
N PHE A 143 -4.27 9.77 6.72
CA PHE A 143 -4.36 9.46 5.30
C PHE A 143 -5.13 8.14 5.10
N PRO A 144 -6.39 8.21 4.67
CA PRO A 144 -7.18 7.01 4.39
C PRO A 144 -6.61 6.26 3.18
N MET A 145 -6.61 4.94 3.29
CA MET A 145 -6.02 4.02 2.33
C MET A 145 -6.96 2.83 2.05
N VAL A 146 -6.91 2.34 0.82
CA VAL A 146 -7.64 1.15 0.38
C VAL A 146 -6.73 0.24 -0.43
N GLN A 147 -6.89 -1.06 -0.26
CA GLN A 147 -6.28 -2.07 -1.11
C GLN A 147 -7.29 -2.53 -2.15
N ARG A 148 -6.98 -2.31 -3.43
CA ARG A 148 -7.81 -2.69 -4.58
C ARG A 148 -6.98 -3.26 -5.71
#